data_AF-A0A3S0G128-F1
#
_entry.id   AF-A0A3S0G128-F1
#
_cell.length_a   1.000
_cell.length_b   1.000
_cell.length_c   1.000
_cell.angle_alpha   90.00
_cell.angle_beta   90.00
_cell.angle_gamma   90.00
#
_symmetry.space_group_name_H-M   'P 1'
#
loop_
_entity.id
_entity.type
_entity.pdbx_description
1 polymer ?
#
loop_
_entity_poly.entity_id
_entity_poly.type
_entity_poly.pdbx_seq_one_letter_code
_entity_poly.pdbx_strand_id
1 'polypeptide(L)'
;MNKAIAVFDTDSLLSIKLTQKAVEKFDSAYHCDTTNSRSTFFAAECTMGSQDFKGCIYWISKYMEFDTSNDEKIDGYLKLGLCYSNLGEPEAAKYYYNKLISKDSNITNTISVNLLKYANNIYYHTNPNQQKLLLEKGVNACNYSVELLKYINSIDKSQKLDSLISLRIKNCK
;
A
#
# COMPACT_ATOMS: atom_id res chain seq x y z
N MET A 1 4.46 2.13 -34.15
CA MET A 1 5.21 2.45 -32.90
C MET A 1 4.20 2.74 -31.81
N ASN A 2 3.99 1.81 -30.88
CA ASN A 2 3.10 2.00 -29.74
C ASN A 2 3.76 2.94 -28.74
N LYS A 3 3.17 4.13 -28.53
CA LYS A 3 3.50 4.97 -27.39
C LYS A 3 2.90 4.31 -26.16
N ALA A 4 3.75 3.78 -25.28
CA ALA A 4 3.35 3.50 -23.91
C ALA A 4 2.92 4.83 -23.28
N ILE A 5 1.63 4.98 -23.01
CA ILE A 5 1.12 6.14 -22.27
C ILE A 5 1.39 5.82 -20.81
N ALA A 6 2.47 6.38 -20.29
CA ALA A 6 2.69 6.47 -18.86
C ALA A 6 1.66 7.48 -18.30
N VAL A 7 0.58 6.99 -17.69
CA VAL A 7 -0.47 7.81 -17.10
C VAL A 7 -0.02 8.21 -15.68
N PHE A 8 0.75 9.29 -15.57
CA PHE A 8 1.22 9.84 -14.29
C PHE A 8 0.62 11.23 -13.98
N ASP A 9 -0.69 11.37 -14.18
CA ASP A 9 -1.45 12.49 -13.60
C ASP A 9 -2.85 12.00 -13.22
N THR A 10 -3.08 11.77 -11.93
CA THR A 10 -4.20 10.96 -11.40
C THR A 10 -5.50 11.73 -11.20
N ASP A 11 -5.52 13.05 -11.45
CA ASP A 11 -6.64 13.90 -11.03
C ASP A 11 -7.64 14.24 -12.16
N SER A 12 -7.45 13.70 -13.36
CA SER A 12 -8.43 13.87 -14.44
C SER A 12 -9.40 12.69 -14.53
N LEU A 13 -10.70 12.98 -14.75
CA LEU A 13 -11.73 11.98 -15.03
C LEU A 13 -11.34 11.03 -16.17
N LEU A 14 -10.58 11.55 -17.16
CA LEU A 14 -10.04 10.77 -18.26
C LEU A 14 -9.00 9.75 -17.78
N SER A 15 -8.08 10.16 -16.91
CA SER A 15 -7.06 9.29 -16.30
C SER A 15 -7.71 8.14 -15.54
N ILE A 16 -8.71 8.43 -14.69
CA ILE A 16 -9.48 7.40 -13.96
C ILE A 16 -10.12 6.40 -14.93
N LYS A 17 -10.80 6.90 -15.97
CA LYS A 17 -11.46 6.06 -16.98
C LYS A 17 -10.47 5.20 -17.77
N LEU A 18 -9.31 5.74 -18.11
CA LEU A 18 -8.27 5.01 -18.83
C LEU A 18 -7.64 3.92 -17.95
N THR A 19 -7.40 4.22 -16.67
CA THR A 19 -6.88 3.24 -15.71
C THR A 19 -7.86 2.09 -15.50
N GLN A 20 -9.16 2.36 -15.35
CA GLN A 20 -10.20 1.32 -15.28
C GLN A 20 -10.19 0.42 -16.52
N LYS A 21 -10.18 1.01 -17.71
CA LYS A 21 -10.09 0.25 -18.97
C LYS A 21 -8.80 -0.56 -19.08
N ALA A 22 -7.68 -0.05 -18.57
CA ALA A 22 -6.42 -0.78 -18.57
C ALA A 22 -6.53 -2.03 -17.70
N VAL A 23 -7.07 -1.91 -16.48
CA VAL A 23 -7.33 -3.04 -15.58
C VAL A 23 -8.23 -4.08 -16.25
N GLU A 24 -9.34 -3.67 -16.88
CA GLU A 24 -10.24 -4.57 -17.62
C GLU A 24 -9.51 -5.33 -18.75
N LYS A 25 -8.59 -4.68 -19.46
CA LYS A 25 -7.83 -5.30 -20.55
C LYS A 25 -6.80 -6.29 -20.03
N PHE A 26 -6.10 -5.97 -18.94
CA PHE A 26 -5.19 -6.91 -18.29
C PHE A 26 -5.94 -8.09 -17.67
N ASP A 27 -7.10 -7.85 -17.07
CA ASP A 27 -7.98 -8.90 -16.55
C ASP A 27 -8.42 -9.87 -17.65
N SER A 28 -8.93 -9.34 -18.77
CA SER A 28 -9.30 -10.16 -19.92
C SER A 28 -8.10 -10.93 -20.49
N ALA A 29 -6.92 -10.30 -20.58
CA ALA A 29 -5.72 -10.96 -21.08
C ALA A 29 -5.25 -12.10 -20.16
N TYR A 30 -5.37 -11.94 -18.83
CA TYR A 30 -5.09 -13.00 -17.86
C TYR A 30 -6.10 -14.15 -17.96
N HIS A 31 -7.38 -13.87 -18.19
CA HIS A 31 -8.39 -14.93 -18.34
C HIS A 31 -8.31 -15.65 -19.70
N CYS A 32 -7.78 -15.01 -20.74
CA CYS A 32 -7.46 -15.67 -21.99
C CYS A 32 -6.21 -16.58 -21.88
N ASP A 33 -5.22 -16.16 -21.09
CA ASP A 33 -3.99 -16.91 -20.82
C ASP A 33 -3.55 -16.70 -19.37
N THR A 34 -3.88 -17.66 -18.51
CA THR A 34 -3.59 -17.59 -17.07
C THR A 34 -2.10 -17.74 -16.76
N THR A 35 -1.26 -18.05 -17.75
CA THR A 35 0.20 -18.11 -17.59
C THR A 35 0.87 -16.74 -17.81
N ASN A 36 0.11 -15.74 -18.26
CA ASN A 36 0.61 -14.40 -18.52
C ASN A 36 0.76 -13.57 -17.23
N SER A 37 1.91 -13.75 -16.55
CA SER A 37 2.28 -13.01 -15.34
C SER A 37 2.38 -11.49 -15.53
N ARG A 38 2.64 -11.02 -16.76
CA ARG A 38 2.71 -9.58 -17.05
C ARG A 38 1.34 -8.92 -16.92
N SER A 39 0.27 -9.61 -17.32
CA SER A 39 -1.09 -9.10 -17.14
C SER A 39 -1.39 -8.85 -15.66
N THR A 40 -1.05 -9.79 -14.78
CA THR A 40 -1.25 -9.62 -13.34
C THR A 40 -0.39 -8.49 -12.76
N PHE A 41 0.87 -8.37 -13.20
CA PHE A 41 1.75 -7.28 -12.78
C PHE A 41 1.20 -5.91 -13.18
N PHE A 42 0.84 -5.71 -14.46
CA PHE A 42 0.33 -4.42 -14.90
C PHE A 42 -1.04 -4.07 -14.30
N ALA A 43 -1.90 -5.06 -14.07
CA ALA A 43 -3.14 -4.84 -13.35
C ALA A 43 -2.90 -4.38 -11.90
N ALA A 44 -1.90 -4.95 -11.21
CA ALA A 44 -1.47 -4.49 -9.88
C ALA A 44 -0.95 -3.05 -9.90
N GLU A 45 -0.12 -2.67 -10.88
CA GLU A 45 0.38 -1.30 -11.02
C GLU A 45 -0.76 -0.29 -11.26
N CYS A 46 -1.71 -0.63 -12.13
CA CYS A 46 -2.86 0.23 -12.42
C CYS A 46 -3.77 0.41 -11.19
N THR A 47 -4.06 -0.68 -10.47
CA THR A 47 -4.90 -0.65 -9.26
C THR A 47 -4.21 0.08 -8.10
N MET A 48 -2.90 -0.10 -7.93
CA MET A 48 -2.10 0.69 -6.98
C MET A 48 -2.14 2.19 -7.31
N GLY A 49 -1.90 2.55 -8.57
CA GLY A 49 -1.89 3.95 -9.04
C GLY A 49 -3.25 4.64 -8.92
N SER A 50 -4.34 3.90 -9.08
CA SER A 50 -5.72 4.39 -8.88
C SER A 50 -6.20 4.31 -7.43
N GLN A 51 -5.35 3.88 -6.49
CA GLN A 51 -5.70 3.65 -5.08
C GLN A 51 -6.84 2.64 -4.88
N ASP A 52 -7.08 1.77 -5.86
CA ASP A 52 -7.89 0.57 -5.66
C ASP A 52 -7.05 -0.49 -4.93
N PHE A 53 -6.90 -0.29 -3.62
CA PHE A 53 -6.07 -1.16 -2.79
C PHE A 53 -6.60 -2.61 -2.74
N LYS A 54 -7.90 -2.83 -2.91
CA LYS A 54 -8.48 -4.18 -2.97
C LYS A 54 -8.11 -4.88 -4.28
N GLY A 55 -8.26 -4.19 -5.41
CA GLY A 55 -7.80 -4.68 -6.71
C GLY A 55 -6.30 -4.95 -6.72
N CYS A 56 -5.50 -4.07 -6.10
CA CYS A 56 -4.06 -4.24 -6.00
C CYS A 56 -3.69 -5.50 -5.21
N ILE A 57 -4.31 -5.74 -4.05
CA ILE A 57 -4.10 -6.97 -3.27
C ILE A 57 -4.41 -8.21 -4.11
N TYR A 58 -5.54 -8.21 -4.83
CA TYR A 58 -5.92 -9.32 -5.70
C TYR A 58 -4.86 -9.61 -6.76
N TRP A 59 -4.47 -8.59 -7.53
CA TRP A 59 -3.53 -8.76 -8.64
C TRP A 59 -2.11 -9.09 -8.21
N ILE A 60 -1.63 -8.51 -7.09
CA ILE A 60 -0.33 -8.90 -6.52
C ILE A 60 -0.38 -10.33 -6.03
N SER A 61 -1.46 -10.76 -5.36
CA SER A 61 -1.58 -12.15 -4.90
C SER A 61 -1.48 -13.12 -6.08
N LYS A 62 -2.12 -12.80 -7.21
CA LYS A 62 -1.99 -13.56 -8.45
C LYS A 62 -0.59 -13.50 -9.05
N TYR A 63 0.03 -12.34 -9.09
CA TYR A 63 1.39 -12.19 -9.60
C TYR A 63 2.42 -12.99 -8.78
N MET A 64 2.23 -13.11 -7.47
CA MET A 64 3.11 -13.90 -6.60
C MET A 64 2.88 -15.43 -6.68
N GLU A 65 1.87 -15.91 -7.42
CA GLU A 65 1.70 -17.35 -7.71
C GLU A 65 2.72 -17.84 -8.76
N PHE A 66 3.36 -16.92 -9.50
CA PHE A 66 4.38 -17.23 -10.50
C PHE A 66 5.78 -17.40 -9.88
N ASP A 67 6.72 -17.96 -10.65
CA ASP A 67 8.13 -17.98 -10.27
C ASP A 67 8.76 -16.58 -10.42
N THR A 68 8.54 -15.77 -9.39
CA THR A 68 9.11 -14.41 -9.30
C THR A 68 10.46 -14.43 -8.59
N SER A 69 11.34 -13.53 -9.02
CA SER A 69 12.60 -13.26 -8.37
C SER A 69 12.43 -12.79 -6.92
N ASN A 70 13.50 -12.82 -6.14
CA ASN A 70 13.47 -12.32 -4.77
C ASN A 70 13.13 -10.82 -4.70
N ASP A 71 13.60 -10.03 -5.66
CA ASP A 71 13.35 -8.58 -5.71
C ASP A 71 11.87 -8.30 -6.01
N GLU A 72 11.26 -9.05 -6.93
CA GLU A 72 9.83 -8.97 -7.21
C GLU A 72 8.99 -9.41 -6.00
N LYS A 73 9.43 -10.42 -5.23
CA LYS A 73 8.78 -10.82 -3.97
C LYS A 73 8.86 -9.72 -2.92
N ILE A 74 10.01 -9.04 -2.82
CA ILE A 74 10.20 -7.92 -1.91
C ILE A 74 9.23 -6.78 -2.26
N ASP A 75 9.16 -6.41 -3.53
CA ASP A 75 8.25 -5.38 -4.02
C ASP A 75 6.77 -5.77 -3.80
N GLY A 76 6.41 -7.02 -4.09
CA GLY A 76 5.06 -7.55 -3.83
C GLY A 76 4.66 -7.46 -2.36
N TYR A 77 5.52 -7.89 -1.43
CA TYR A 77 5.25 -7.77 0.00
C TYR A 77 5.18 -6.30 0.46
N LEU A 78 6.00 -5.41 -0.10
CA LEU A 78 5.97 -3.99 0.23
C LEU A 78 4.62 -3.39 -0.19
N LYS A 79 4.17 -3.64 -1.43
CA LYS A 79 2.89 -3.18 -1.94
C LYS A 79 1.70 -3.76 -1.18
N LEU A 80 1.73 -5.04 -0.79
CA LEU A 80 0.69 -5.62 0.06
C LEU A 80 0.62 -4.92 1.42
N GLY A 81 1.76 -4.71 2.08
CA GLY A 81 1.81 -3.96 3.34
C GLY A 81 1.23 -2.55 3.21
N LEU A 82 1.53 -1.86 2.11
CA LEU A 82 0.96 -0.54 1.81
C LEU A 82 -0.55 -0.59 1.59
N CYS A 83 -1.05 -1.56 0.82
CA CYS A 83 -2.48 -1.70 0.56
C CYS A 83 -3.26 -2.00 1.84
N TYR A 84 -2.80 -2.95 2.65
CA TYR A 84 -3.45 -3.28 3.92
C TYR A 84 -3.41 -2.12 4.91
N SER A 85 -2.31 -1.35 4.95
CA SER A 85 -2.28 -0.10 5.72
C SER A 85 -3.37 0.84 5.23
N ASN A 86 -3.45 1.11 3.91
CA ASN A 86 -4.49 1.96 3.32
C ASN A 86 -5.92 1.49 3.53
N LEU A 87 -6.12 0.18 3.68
CA LEU A 87 -7.42 -0.38 3.99
C LEU A 87 -7.76 -0.36 5.50
N GLY A 88 -6.87 0.12 6.37
CA GLY A 88 -7.10 0.09 7.81
C GLY A 88 -6.99 -1.31 8.42
N GLU A 89 -6.11 -2.15 7.87
CA GLU A 89 -5.87 -3.53 8.29
C GLU A 89 -4.44 -3.66 8.87
N PRO A 90 -4.19 -3.12 10.08
CA PRO A 90 -2.85 -3.05 10.67
C PRO A 90 -2.14 -4.39 10.75
N GLU A 91 -2.83 -5.44 11.18
CA GLU A 91 -2.21 -6.74 11.43
C GLU A 91 -1.80 -7.42 10.12
N ALA A 92 -2.62 -7.33 9.08
CA ALA A 92 -2.27 -7.78 7.74
C ALA A 92 -1.08 -6.98 7.20
N ALA A 93 -1.06 -5.66 7.38
CA ALA A 93 0.05 -4.82 6.96
C ALA A 93 1.37 -5.22 7.64
N LYS A 94 1.37 -5.36 8.97
CA LYS A 94 2.53 -5.80 9.76
C LYS A 94 3.03 -7.17 9.32
N TYR A 95 2.12 -8.12 9.03
CA TYR A 95 2.49 -9.43 8.54
C TYR A 95 3.38 -9.36 7.29
N TYR A 96 3.00 -8.55 6.30
CA TYR A 96 3.80 -8.42 5.07
C TYR A 96 5.08 -7.60 5.28
N TYR A 97 5.06 -6.55 6.09
CA TYR A 97 6.29 -5.80 6.41
C TYR A 97 7.30 -6.66 7.17
N ASN A 98 6.87 -7.53 8.08
CA ASN A 98 7.74 -8.45 8.81
C ASN A 98 8.44 -9.47 7.91
N LYS A 99 7.89 -9.78 6.72
CA LYS A 99 8.59 -10.59 5.72
C LYS A 99 9.80 -9.88 5.08
N LEU A 100 9.92 -8.56 5.24
CA LEU A 100 10.94 -7.73 4.61
C LEU A 100 12.06 -7.32 5.58
N ILE A 101 11.71 -7.07 6.85
CA ILE A 101 12.62 -6.46 7.85
C ILE A 101 13.88 -7.29 8.10
N SER A 102 13.89 -8.60 7.81
CA SER A 102 15.05 -9.47 8.00
C SER A 102 16.07 -9.46 6.85
N LYS A 103 15.86 -8.68 5.78
CA LYS A 103 16.62 -8.84 4.52
C LYS A 103 17.51 -7.68 4.13
N ASP A 104 17.18 -6.44 4.50
CA ASP A 104 17.94 -5.25 4.10
C ASP A 104 17.66 -4.07 5.06
N SER A 105 18.65 -3.25 5.38
CA SER A 105 18.44 -2.01 6.14
C SER A 105 17.71 -0.94 5.33
N ASN A 106 17.86 -0.94 4.00
CA ASN A 106 17.24 0.04 3.11
C ASN A 106 15.72 -0.18 2.97
N ILE A 107 15.28 -1.44 2.95
CA ILE A 107 13.83 -1.76 2.93
C ILE A 107 13.17 -1.35 4.24
N THR A 108 13.87 -1.48 5.37
CA THR A 108 13.36 -1.05 6.68
C THR A 108 13.09 0.46 6.70
N ASN A 109 14.03 1.28 6.23
CA ASN A 109 13.83 2.73 6.09
C ASN A 109 12.65 3.06 5.16
N THR A 110 12.52 2.34 4.03
CA THR A 110 11.40 2.52 3.09
C THR A 110 10.04 2.25 3.75
N ILE A 111 9.95 1.18 4.54
CA ILE A 111 8.75 0.84 5.31
C ILE A 111 8.45 1.94 6.34
N SER A 112 9.45 2.37 7.11
CA SER A 112 9.32 3.43 8.11
C SER A 112 8.77 4.73 7.54
N VAL A 113 9.34 5.19 6.42
CA VAL A 113 8.92 6.44 5.76
C VAL A 113 7.48 6.35 5.27
N ASN A 114 7.11 5.23 4.64
CA ASN A 114 5.75 5.03 4.13
C ASN A 114 4.71 4.95 5.26
N LEU A 115 5.02 4.19 6.32
CA LEU A 115 4.14 4.09 7.49
C LEU A 115 4.04 5.41 8.25
N LEU A 116 5.10 6.20 8.31
CA LEU A 116 5.08 7.52 8.93
C LEU A 116 4.17 8.48 8.15
N LYS A 117 4.30 8.50 6.81
CA LYS A 117 3.40 9.26 5.93
C LYS A 117 1.95 8.86 6.16
N TYR A 118 1.69 7.56 6.20
CA TYR A 118 0.37 7.01 6.46
C TYR A 118 -0.18 7.43 7.83
N ALA A 119 0.61 7.26 8.89
CA ALA A 119 0.24 7.63 10.26
C ALA A 119 -0.08 9.13 10.38
N ASN A 120 0.65 9.97 9.65
CA ASN A 120 0.37 11.41 9.56
C ASN A 120 -0.96 11.68 8.84
N ASN A 121 -1.20 11.01 7.71
CA ASN A 121 -2.41 11.24 6.92
C ASN A 121 -3.69 10.92 7.69
N ILE A 122 -3.70 9.82 8.44
CA ILE A 122 -4.86 9.44 9.26
C ILE A 122 -5.03 10.35 10.46
N TYR A 123 -3.94 10.81 11.07
CA TYR A 123 -4.00 11.68 12.25
C TYR A 123 -4.47 13.10 11.91
N TYR A 124 -3.97 13.67 10.80
CA TYR A 124 -4.33 15.01 10.37
C TYR A 124 -5.55 15.05 9.45
N HIS A 125 -6.20 13.91 9.23
CA HIS A 125 -7.40 13.85 8.40
C HIS A 125 -7.18 14.39 6.97
N THR A 126 -6.01 14.12 6.37
CA THR A 126 -5.65 14.66 5.03
C THR A 126 -6.20 13.84 3.87
N ASN A 127 -6.71 12.62 4.12
CA ASN A 127 -7.37 11.79 3.11
C ASN A 127 -8.81 11.43 3.56
N PRO A 128 -9.85 12.08 3.00
CA PRO A 128 -11.24 11.85 3.41
C PRO A 128 -11.77 10.44 3.14
N ASN A 129 -11.39 9.84 2.00
CA ASN A 129 -11.84 8.49 1.63
C ASN A 129 -11.31 7.45 2.64
N GLN A 130 -10.06 7.62 3.03
CA GLN A 130 -9.41 6.77 4.01
C GLN A 130 -10.02 6.93 5.41
N GLN A 131 -10.33 8.14 5.83
CA GLN A 131 -11.02 8.36 7.12
C GLN A 131 -12.39 7.72 7.15
N LYS A 132 -13.16 7.88 6.07
CA LYS A 132 -14.47 7.24 5.94
C LYS A 132 -14.36 5.72 6.08
N LEU A 133 -13.37 5.11 5.41
CA LEU A 133 -13.12 3.67 5.52
C LEU A 133 -12.76 3.24 6.95
N LEU A 134 -11.89 3.99 7.65
CA LEU A 134 -11.54 3.69 9.04
C LEU A 134 -12.75 3.78 9.98
N LEU A 135 -13.58 4.82 9.79
CA LEU A 135 -14.84 4.99 10.52
C LEU A 135 -15.81 3.83 10.28
N GLU A 136 -16.00 3.42 9.03
CA GLU A 136 -16.85 2.27 8.67
C GLU A 136 -16.37 0.95 9.30
N LYS A 137 -15.05 0.82 9.50
CA LYS A 137 -14.44 -0.33 10.19
C LYS A 137 -14.41 -0.20 11.72
N GLY A 138 -14.91 0.90 12.29
CA GLY A 138 -14.83 1.16 13.73
C GLY A 138 -13.39 1.40 14.23
N VAL A 139 -12.47 1.74 13.33
CA VAL A 139 -11.06 2.00 13.67
C VAL A 139 -10.89 3.48 14.04
N ASN A 140 -10.45 3.75 15.27
CA ASN A 140 -10.11 5.10 15.70
C ASN A 140 -8.81 5.56 15.04
N ALA A 141 -8.89 6.56 14.16
CA ALA A 141 -7.75 7.05 13.37
C ALA A 141 -6.59 7.58 14.24
N CYS A 142 -6.90 8.22 15.37
CA CYS A 142 -5.88 8.74 16.28
C CYS A 142 -5.10 7.61 16.95
N ASN A 143 -5.80 6.62 17.52
CA ASN A 143 -5.19 5.44 18.13
C ASN A 143 -4.41 4.63 17.10
N TYR A 144 -4.96 4.46 15.90
CA TYR A 144 -4.28 3.73 14.84
C TYR A 144 -2.98 4.42 14.40
N SER A 145 -2.99 5.76 14.33
CA SER A 145 -1.76 6.53 14.10
C SER A 145 -0.69 6.26 15.15
N VAL A 146 -1.07 6.21 16.43
CA VAL A 146 -0.15 5.90 17.53
C VAL A 146 0.42 4.48 17.40
N GLU A 147 -0.41 3.50 17.06
CA GLU A 147 0.04 2.11 16.88
C GLU A 147 1.07 1.96 15.77
N LEU A 148 0.86 2.64 14.64
CA LEU A 148 1.83 2.64 13.55
C LEU A 148 3.14 3.31 13.94
N LEU A 149 3.09 4.45 14.65
CA LEU A 149 4.32 5.07 15.15
C LEU A 149 5.09 4.17 16.12
N LYS A 150 4.39 3.46 17.01
CA LYS A 150 5.02 2.48 17.92
C LYS A 150 5.67 1.34 17.14
N TYR A 151 5.00 0.84 16.10
CA TYR A 151 5.56 -0.19 15.24
C TYR A 151 6.81 0.31 14.51
N ILE A 152 6.78 1.50 13.89
CA ILE A 152 7.95 2.12 13.25
C ILE A 152 9.10 2.22 14.24
N ASN A 153 8.86 2.74 15.45
CA ASN A 153 9.89 2.88 16.48
C ASN A 153 10.50 1.54 16.93
N SER A 154 9.75 0.44 16.80
CA SER A 154 10.25 -0.91 17.12
C SER A 154 11.16 -1.50 16.04
N ILE A 155 10.96 -1.13 14.77
CA ILE A 155 11.72 -1.65 13.63
C ILE A 155 12.83 -0.70 13.17
N ASP A 156 12.71 0.60 13.47
CA ASP A 156 13.62 1.66 13.04
C ASP A 156 13.72 2.76 14.12
N LYS A 157 14.70 2.59 15.01
CA LYS A 157 14.98 3.57 16.08
C LYS A 157 15.58 4.88 15.57
N SER A 158 16.03 4.94 14.31
CA SER A 158 16.68 6.14 13.76
C SER A 158 15.69 7.32 13.61
N GLN A 159 14.39 7.02 13.51
CA GLN A 159 13.31 8.01 13.35
C GLN A 159 13.03 8.84 14.61
N LYS A 160 13.51 8.44 15.79
CA LYS A 160 13.37 9.17 17.08
C LYS A 160 11.92 9.62 17.36
N LEU A 161 10.96 8.70 17.31
CA LEU A 161 9.52 9.02 17.31
C LEU A 161 8.90 9.19 18.72
N ASP A 162 9.65 8.98 19.80
CA ASP A 162 9.12 8.93 21.17
C ASP A 162 8.33 10.18 21.57
N SER A 163 8.82 11.37 21.19
CA SER A 163 8.16 12.66 21.47
C SER A 163 6.84 12.79 20.70
N LEU A 164 6.82 12.40 19.43
CA LEU A 164 5.63 12.43 18.58
C LEU A 164 4.57 11.43 19.07
N ILE A 165 4.99 10.22 19.45
CA ILE A 165 4.11 9.20 20.05
C ILE A 165 3.44 9.75 21.31
N SER A 166 4.24 10.33 22.22
CA SER A 166 3.75 10.90 23.48
C SER A 166 2.74 12.04 23.25
N LEU A 167 3.03 12.91 22.28
CA LEU A 167 2.13 13.99 21.88
C LEU A 167 0.80 13.47 21.36
N ARG A 168 0.81 12.49 20.44
CA ARG A 168 -0.41 11.91 19.88
C ARG A 168 -1.25 11.21 20.93
N ILE A 169 -0.63 10.41 21.81
CA ILE A 169 -1.33 9.75 22.91
C ILE A 169 -2.09 10.76 23.78
N LYS A 170 -1.51 11.93 24.05
CA LYS A 170 -2.18 12.99 24.82
C LYS A 170 -3.41 13.55 24.10
N ASN A 171 -3.33 13.68 22.76
CA ASN A 171 -4.38 14.27 21.94
C ASN A 171 -5.49 13.27 21.55
N CYS A 172 -5.25 11.96 21.67
CA CYS A 172 -6.26 10.93 21.41
C CYS A 172 -7.19 10.67 22.62
N LYS A 173 -7.01 11.37 23.74
CA LYS A 173 -7.81 11.22 24.97
C LYS A 173 -9.08 12.06 24.95
#